data_AF-A0A8J5MSR2-F1
#
_entry.id   AF-A0A8J5MSR2-F1
#
_cell.length_a   1.000
_cell.length_b   1.000
_cell.length_c   1.000
_cell.angle_alpha   90.00
_cell.angle_beta   90.00
_cell.angle_gamma   90.00
#
_symmetry.space_group_name_H-M   'P 1'
#
loop_
_entity.id
_entity.type
_entity.pdbx_description
1 polymer ?
#
loop_
_entity_poly.entity_id
_entity_poly.type
_entity_poly.pdbx_seq_one_letter_code
_entity_poly.pdbx_strand_id
1 'polypeptide(L)'
;MEYRNKDKQANAIKEIAEILNIPESEITRKWHNLRCQMNNEMRKLKKKKSGIGADDVILKSTWEFFDALHFMIGCNKPQGSTSASMDFVTPPTSGIEHDKKKCSGKKKKNEHLEEQAALKKAIDVLNKPQDDYSVFGDYVASELRQLRSDENRKILKRTIMKAVIEMGEKKDLEYSSTSTSTPYSPMFIS
;
A
#
# COMPACT_ATOMS: atom_id res chain seq x y z
N MET A 1 18.91 -19.30 -20.03
CA MET A 1 20.12 -18.48 -20.07
C MET A 1 19.70 -17.01 -20.21
N GLU A 2 19.44 -16.34 -19.10
CA GLU A 2 19.15 -14.90 -19.10
C GLU A 2 20.47 -14.17 -18.77
N TYR A 3 21.31 -14.06 -19.80
CA TYR A 3 22.62 -13.46 -19.71
C TYR A 3 22.47 -11.95 -19.45
N ARG A 4 23.04 -11.51 -18.33
CA ARG A 4 22.96 -10.15 -17.78
C ARG A 4 23.31 -9.11 -18.86
N ASN A 5 22.37 -8.23 -19.18
CA ASN A 5 22.55 -7.05 -20.05
C ASN A 5 23.56 -5.99 -19.49
N LYS A 6 24.48 -6.38 -18.60
CA LYS A 6 25.50 -5.47 -18.03
C LYS A 6 26.52 -5.05 -19.08
N ASP A 7 26.95 -5.99 -19.93
CA ASP A 7 27.93 -5.71 -20.97
C ASP A 7 27.33 -4.78 -22.05
N LYS A 8 26.07 -5.04 -22.45
CA LYS A 8 25.32 -4.16 -23.37
C LYS A 8 25.10 -2.77 -22.77
N GLN A 9 24.76 -2.70 -21.48
CA GLN A 9 24.60 -1.43 -20.78
C GLN A 9 25.92 -0.67 -20.69
N ALA A 10 27.03 -1.34 -20.38
CA ALA A 10 28.36 -0.73 -20.33
C ALA A 10 28.78 -0.18 -21.69
N ASN A 11 28.59 -0.96 -22.77
CA ASN A 11 28.88 -0.52 -24.13
C ASN A 11 28.04 0.70 -24.54
N ALA A 12 26.74 0.71 -24.23
CA ALA A 12 25.88 1.86 -24.53
C ALA A 12 26.27 3.10 -23.72
N ILE A 13 26.67 2.95 -22.45
CA ILE A 13 27.16 4.07 -21.63
C ILE A 13 28.44 4.64 -22.22
N LYS A 14 29.35 3.77 -22.68
CA LYS A 14 30.60 4.17 -23.32
C LYS A 14 30.37 4.93 -24.62
N GLU A 15 29.46 4.46 -25.46
CA GLU A 15 29.07 5.15 -26.70
C GLU A 15 28.51 6.56 -26.40
N ILE A 16 27.64 6.68 -25.39
CA ILE A 16 27.11 7.97 -24.95
C ILE A 16 28.23 8.86 -24.37
N ALA A 17 29.22 8.28 -23.68
CA ALA A 17 30.38 8.99 -23.15
C ALA A 17 31.24 9.60 -24.25
N GLU A 18 31.45 8.87 -25.34
CA GLU A 18 32.16 9.35 -26.51
C GLU A 18 31.40 10.48 -27.21
N ILE A 19 30.08 10.33 -27.41
CA ILE A 19 29.24 11.33 -28.08
C ILE A 19 29.16 12.63 -27.27
N LEU A 20 28.96 12.53 -25.95
CA LEU A 20 28.78 13.70 -25.08
C LEU A 20 30.10 14.28 -24.55
N ASN A 21 31.22 13.59 -24.76
CA ASN A 21 32.54 13.93 -24.21
C ASN A 21 32.51 14.08 -22.66
N ILE A 22 31.76 13.20 -21.99
CA ILE A 22 31.56 13.20 -20.54
C ILE A 22 31.99 11.82 -20.01
N PRO A 23 32.67 11.71 -18.85
CA PRO A 23 33.07 10.41 -18.33
C PRO A 23 31.88 9.49 -18.04
N GLU A 24 32.08 8.18 -18.24
CA GLU A 24 31.05 7.14 -18.06
C GLU A 24 30.39 7.16 -16.66
N SER A 25 31.16 7.52 -15.64
CA SER A 25 30.68 7.65 -14.26
C SER A 25 29.63 8.76 -14.10
N GLU A 26 29.82 9.89 -14.79
CA GLU A 26 28.90 11.02 -14.79
C GLU A 26 27.61 10.71 -15.52
N ILE A 27 27.70 9.97 -16.64
CA ILE A 27 26.52 9.50 -17.38
C ILE A 27 25.71 8.52 -16.54
N THR A 28 26.37 7.56 -15.91
CA THR A 28 25.72 6.59 -15.02
C THR A 28 25.01 7.31 -13.87
N ARG A 29 25.66 8.32 -13.27
CA ARG A 29 25.10 9.15 -12.21
C ARG A 29 23.89 9.95 -12.69
N LYS A 30 24.01 10.66 -13.81
CA LYS A 30 22.93 11.46 -14.41
C LYS A 30 21.73 10.58 -14.79
N TRP A 31 21.98 9.42 -15.40
CA TRP A 31 20.95 8.45 -15.75
C TRP A 31 20.22 7.88 -14.52
N HIS A 32 20.96 7.61 -13.44
CA HIS A 32 20.35 7.23 -12.16
C HIS A 32 19.48 8.36 -11.60
N ASN A 33 19.99 9.59 -11.55
CA ASN A 33 19.25 10.76 -11.05
C ASN A 33 17.96 11.02 -11.85
N LEU A 34 18.03 10.95 -13.17
CA LEU A 34 16.88 11.10 -14.06
C LEU A 34 15.83 10.03 -13.79
N ARG A 35 16.23 8.76 -13.64
CA ARG A 35 15.31 7.68 -13.26
C ARG A 35 14.68 7.91 -11.89
N CYS A 36 15.47 8.34 -10.90
CA CYS A 36 14.96 8.65 -9.56
C CYS A 36 13.95 9.80 -9.57
N GLN A 37 14.23 10.88 -10.32
CA GLN A 37 13.31 12.01 -10.47
C GLN A 37 12.03 11.60 -11.19
N MET A 38 12.13 10.89 -12.32
CA MET A 38 10.97 10.36 -13.03
C MET A 38 10.10 9.47 -12.14
N ASN A 39 10.71 8.54 -11.39
CA ASN A 39 9.98 7.68 -10.44
C ASN A 39 9.30 8.49 -9.33
N ASN A 40 9.90 9.59 -8.88
CA ASN A 40 9.29 10.49 -7.92
C ASN A 40 8.08 11.22 -8.49
N GLU A 41 8.19 11.76 -9.71
CA GLU A 41 7.06 12.38 -10.42
C GLU A 41 5.93 11.37 -10.63
N MET A 42 6.24 10.13 -11.04
CA MET A 42 5.24 9.06 -11.16
C MET A 42 4.53 8.77 -9.84
N ARG A 43 5.24 8.77 -8.70
CA ARG A 43 4.60 8.63 -7.37
C ARG A 43 3.68 9.80 -7.06
N LYS A 44 4.07 11.04 -7.40
CA LYS A 44 3.22 12.23 -7.21
C LYS A 44 1.96 12.17 -8.08
N LEU A 45 2.09 11.77 -9.35
CA LEU A 45 0.96 11.66 -10.28
C LEU A 45 -0.01 10.54 -9.85
N LYS A 46 0.50 9.38 -9.39
CA LYS A 46 -0.33 8.31 -8.82
C LYS A 46 -1.10 8.76 -7.58
N LYS A 47 -0.46 9.52 -6.67
CA LYS A 47 -1.14 10.10 -5.49
C LYS A 47 -2.24 11.07 -5.88
N LYS A 48 -2.02 11.93 -6.89
CA LYS A 48 -3.04 12.86 -7.40
C LYS A 48 -4.23 12.14 -8.05
N LYS A 49 -3.97 11.03 -8.75
CA LYS A 49 -5.01 10.20 -9.39
C LYS A 49 -5.96 9.52 -8.38
N SER A 50 -5.52 9.29 -7.13
CA SER A 50 -6.32 8.60 -6.11
C SER A 50 -7.44 9.45 -5.45
N GLY A 51 -7.85 10.59 -6.01
CA GLY A 51 -8.90 11.43 -5.42
C GLY A 51 -9.70 12.34 -6.34
N ILE A 52 -9.57 12.22 -7.66
CA ILE A 52 -10.30 13.05 -8.64
C ILE A 52 -10.87 12.13 -9.72
N GLY A 53 -12.18 12.26 -9.95
CA GLY A 53 -12.93 11.51 -10.95
C GLY A 53 -12.26 11.60 -12.32
N ALA A 54 -12.30 10.49 -13.04
CA ALA A 54 -11.70 10.33 -14.36
C ALA A 54 -12.19 11.42 -15.31
N ASP A 55 -11.31 12.37 -15.62
CA ASP A 55 -11.39 13.15 -16.85
C ASP A 55 -9.97 13.50 -17.32
N ASP A 56 -9.75 13.29 -18.60
CA ASP A 56 -8.47 13.13 -19.31
C ASP A 56 -7.68 14.43 -19.49
N VAL A 57 -7.46 15.18 -18.41
CA VAL A 57 -6.54 16.32 -18.44
C VAL A 57 -5.16 15.80 -18.12
N ILE A 58 -4.49 15.27 -19.15
CA ILE A 58 -3.05 15.20 -19.36
C ILE A 58 -2.28 15.48 -18.07
N LEU A 59 -1.87 14.43 -17.37
CA LEU A 59 -0.96 14.48 -16.23
C LEU A 59 0.43 14.97 -16.69
N LYS A 60 0.51 16.22 -17.18
CA LYS A 60 1.78 16.91 -17.40
C LYS A 60 2.39 17.08 -16.03
N SER A 61 3.40 16.27 -15.72
CA SER A 61 4.21 16.59 -14.56
C SER A 61 4.78 17.99 -14.74
N THR A 62 4.94 18.75 -13.66
CA THR A 62 5.56 20.09 -13.70
C THR A 62 7.03 20.02 -14.11
N TRP A 63 7.61 18.81 -14.18
CA TRP A 63 8.98 18.60 -14.60
C TRP A 63 9.10 18.64 -16.13
N GLU A 64 9.86 19.60 -16.64
CA GLU A 64 10.00 19.92 -18.07
C GLU A 64 10.57 18.76 -18.90
N PHE A 65 11.30 17.84 -18.27
CA PHE A 65 11.85 16.66 -18.94
C PHE A 65 10.93 15.44 -18.89
N PHE A 66 9.73 15.56 -18.30
CA PHE A 66 8.83 14.41 -18.14
C PHE A 66 8.36 13.85 -19.47
N ASP A 67 7.95 14.72 -20.40
CA ASP A 67 7.52 14.30 -21.74
C ASP A 67 8.68 13.65 -22.51
N ALA A 68 9.89 14.21 -22.40
CA ALA A 68 11.11 13.65 -23.01
C ALA A 68 11.50 12.29 -22.41
N LEU A 69 11.17 12.03 -21.15
CA LEU A 69 11.47 10.78 -20.45
C LEU A 69 10.28 9.80 -20.42
N HIS A 70 9.14 10.16 -21.02
CA HIS A 70 7.92 9.34 -21.00
C HIS A 70 8.13 7.96 -21.63
N PHE A 71 8.99 7.84 -22.65
CA PHE A 71 9.27 6.56 -23.30
C PHE A 71 9.92 5.52 -22.37
N MET A 72 10.53 5.94 -21.25
CA MET A 72 11.08 5.02 -20.26
C MET A 72 10.00 4.36 -19.39
N ILE A 73 8.77 4.84 -19.45
CA ILE A 73 7.64 4.33 -18.68
C ILE A 73 7.21 2.99 -19.28
N GLY A 74 7.28 1.91 -18.48
CA GLY A 74 6.88 0.55 -18.89
C GLY A 74 8.03 -0.44 -19.12
N CYS A 75 9.29 0.02 -19.14
CA CYS A 75 10.46 -0.86 -19.26
C CYS A 75 10.80 -1.60 -17.94
N ASN A 76 10.28 -1.14 -16.80
CA ASN A 76 10.45 -1.78 -15.49
C ASN A 76 9.32 -2.79 -15.16
N LYS A 77 9.06 -3.76 -16.04
CA LYS A 77 8.16 -4.86 -15.67
C LYS A 77 8.93 -5.80 -14.72
N PRO A 78 8.48 -6.02 -13.48
CA PRO A 78 8.94 -7.18 -12.72
C PRO A 78 8.47 -8.42 -13.48
N GLN A 79 9.39 -9.21 -14.01
CA GLN A 79 9.03 -10.50 -14.61
C GLN A 79 8.39 -11.37 -13.54
N GLY A 80 7.19 -11.87 -13.85
CA GLY A 80 6.49 -12.84 -13.03
C GLY A 80 7.33 -14.10 -12.90
N SER A 81 7.62 -14.50 -11.66
CA SER A 81 8.16 -15.82 -11.40
C SER A 81 7.01 -16.82 -11.58
N THR A 82 7.02 -17.49 -12.72
CA THR A 82 6.21 -18.66 -13.02
C THR A 82 6.63 -19.82 -12.14
N SER A 83 5.63 -20.56 -11.68
CA SER A 83 5.72 -21.77 -10.87
C SER A 83 6.50 -22.88 -11.55
N ALA A 84 7.44 -23.50 -10.84
CA ALA A 84 7.76 -24.91 -11.01
C ALA A 84 8.44 -25.47 -9.75
N SER A 85 7.81 -26.51 -9.23
CA SER A 85 8.31 -27.53 -8.32
C SER A 85 9.68 -28.11 -8.72
N MET A 86 10.54 -28.35 -7.73
CA MET A 86 11.25 -29.63 -7.60
C MET A 86 11.87 -29.72 -6.19
N ASP A 87 11.42 -30.74 -5.44
CA ASP A 87 12.06 -31.23 -4.23
C ASP A 87 13.40 -31.87 -4.55
N PHE A 88 14.41 -31.76 -3.67
CA PHE A 88 15.37 -32.85 -3.35
C PHE A 88 16.28 -32.46 -2.16
N VAL A 89 15.97 -33.03 -0.98
CA VAL A 89 16.83 -33.83 -0.05
C VAL A 89 18.34 -33.85 -0.43
N THR A 90 19.37 -33.51 0.36
CA THR A 90 19.83 -33.99 1.71
C THR A 90 21.11 -33.20 2.14
N PRO A 91 21.60 -33.33 3.42
CA PRO A 91 22.71 -32.61 4.07
C PRO A 91 24.04 -33.44 4.05
N PRO A 92 25.08 -33.25 4.92
CA PRO A 92 25.86 -32.08 5.39
C PRO A 92 27.41 -32.23 5.19
N THR A 93 28.16 -31.16 5.53
CA THR A 93 29.56 -31.12 6.05
C THR A 93 30.74 -31.45 5.14
N SER A 94 31.63 -30.47 4.88
CA SER A 94 33.01 -30.41 5.42
C SER A 94 33.88 -29.36 4.70
N GLY A 95 34.50 -28.44 5.48
CA GLY A 95 35.76 -27.72 5.21
C GLY A 95 35.86 -26.88 3.93
N ILE A 96 36.14 -25.58 3.96
CA ILE A 96 37.43 -25.01 4.39
C ILE A 96 37.22 -23.53 4.72
N GLU A 97 37.83 -23.11 5.83
CA GLU A 97 37.88 -21.75 6.35
C GLU A 97 38.89 -20.89 5.57
N HIS A 98 38.53 -19.65 5.22
CA HIS A 98 39.51 -18.56 5.16
C HIS A 98 38.89 -17.24 5.64
N ASP A 99 39.27 -16.93 6.87
CA ASP A 99 39.31 -15.65 7.59
C ASP A 99 39.18 -14.37 6.74
N LYS A 100 38.16 -13.53 7.01
CA LYS A 100 38.24 -12.05 7.16
C LYS A 100 37.01 -11.47 7.89
N LYS A 101 37.30 -10.70 8.95
CA LYS A 101 36.51 -9.58 9.53
C LYS A 101 35.14 -9.88 10.16
N LYS A 102 35.18 -9.97 11.49
CA LYS A 102 34.06 -9.86 12.44
C LYS A 102 33.44 -8.45 12.41
N CYS A 103 32.14 -8.36 12.16
CA CYS A 103 31.23 -7.34 12.73
C CYS A 103 29.75 -7.81 12.68
N SER A 104 29.21 -8.14 13.87
CA SER A 104 27.80 -8.21 14.32
C SER A 104 26.68 -8.91 13.49
N GLY A 105 26.77 -10.23 13.36
CA GLY A 105 25.69 -11.09 12.81
C GLY A 105 24.48 -11.39 13.72
N LYS A 106 23.99 -10.45 14.55
CA LYS A 106 22.83 -10.70 15.45
C LYS A 106 21.56 -9.86 15.17
N LYS A 107 21.57 -8.94 14.20
CA LYS A 107 20.40 -8.06 13.92
C LYS A 107 19.45 -8.52 12.80
N LYS A 108 19.93 -9.26 11.79
CA LYS A 108 19.16 -9.57 10.55
C LYS A 108 18.00 -10.55 10.69
N LYS A 109 18.02 -11.43 11.69
CA LYS A 109 16.95 -12.44 11.88
C LYS A 109 15.66 -11.82 12.45
N ASN A 110 15.80 -10.73 13.20
CA ASN A 110 14.67 -10.03 13.81
C ASN A 110 13.98 -9.11 12.80
N GLU A 111 14.75 -8.40 11.96
CA GLU A 111 14.18 -7.56 10.89
C GLU A 111 13.38 -8.36 9.86
N HIS A 112 13.84 -9.55 9.46
CA HIS A 112 13.10 -10.36 8.48
C HIS A 112 11.79 -10.91 9.03
N LEU A 113 11.75 -11.30 10.31
CA LEU A 113 10.50 -11.69 10.97
C LEU A 113 9.56 -10.50 11.13
N GLU A 114 10.10 -9.32 11.47
CA GLU A 114 9.32 -8.10 11.66
C GLU A 114 8.77 -7.57 10.33
N GLU A 115 9.56 -7.65 9.25
CA GLU A 115 9.15 -7.31 7.89
C GLU A 115 8.10 -8.30 7.37
N GLN A 116 8.29 -9.60 7.57
CA GLN A 116 7.26 -10.61 7.25
C GLN A 116 5.98 -10.41 8.07
N ALA A 117 6.09 -10.06 9.35
CA ALA A 117 4.94 -9.81 10.21
C ALA A 117 4.20 -8.52 9.80
N ALA A 118 4.92 -7.47 9.42
CA ALA A 118 4.34 -6.24 8.88
C ALA A 118 3.65 -6.50 7.54
N LEU A 119 4.27 -7.30 6.66
CA LEU A 119 3.68 -7.69 5.37
C LEU A 119 2.40 -8.49 5.57
N LYS A 120 2.39 -9.45 6.51
CA LYS A 120 1.21 -10.24 6.86
C LYS A 120 0.08 -9.36 7.36
N LYS A 121 0.35 -8.44 8.29
CA LYS A 121 -0.65 -7.47 8.79
C LYS A 121 -1.23 -6.61 7.67
N ALA A 122 -0.40 -6.16 6.73
CA ALA A 122 -0.87 -5.36 5.59
C ALA A 122 -1.80 -6.16 4.67
N ILE A 123 -1.47 -7.42 4.40
CA ILE A 123 -2.31 -8.34 3.60
C ILE A 123 -3.65 -8.57 4.31
N ASP A 124 -3.65 -8.80 5.63
CA ASP A 124 -4.88 -9.01 6.40
C ASP A 124 -5.79 -7.76 6.38
N VAL A 125 -5.22 -6.55 6.38
CA VAL A 125 -5.98 -5.31 6.24
C VAL A 125 -6.59 -5.17 4.84
N LEU A 126 -5.86 -5.55 3.79
CA LEU A 126 -6.34 -5.48 2.40
C LEU A 126 -7.40 -6.54 2.07
N ASN A 127 -7.31 -7.71 2.70
CA ASN A 127 -8.25 -8.80 2.52
C ASN A 127 -9.47 -8.71 3.44
N LYS A 128 -9.58 -7.67 4.27
CA LYS A 128 -10.72 -7.51 5.15
C LYS A 128 -11.97 -7.33 4.29
N PRO A 129 -13.01 -8.18 4.44
CA PRO A 129 -14.24 -8.02 3.68
C PRO A 129 -14.85 -6.66 4.04
N GLN A 130 -15.07 -5.82 3.02
CA GLN A 130 -15.82 -4.58 3.19
C GLN A 130 -17.30 -4.94 3.19
N ASP A 131 -17.89 -4.95 4.38
CA ASP A 131 -19.34 -5.01 4.53
C ASP A 131 -19.97 -3.63 4.24
N ASP A 132 -21.30 -3.61 4.04
CA ASP A 132 -22.03 -2.39 3.70
C ASP A 132 -21.81 -1.27 4.73
N TYR A 133 -21.63 -1.63 6.00
CA TYR A 133 -21.34 -0.70 7.08
C TYR A 133 -19.92 -0.12 7.00
N SER A 134 -18.92 -0.91 6.60
CA SER A 134 -17.56 -0.40 6.33
C SER A 134 -17.56 0.58 5.16
N VAL A 135 -18.27 0.27 4.07
CA VAL A 135 -18.40 1.17 2.91
C VAL A 135 -19.06 2.50 3.31
N PHE A 136 -20.15 2.44 4.08
CA PHE A 136 -20.80 3.63 4.60
C PHE A 136 -19.89 4.43 5.56
N GLY A 137 -19.16 3.73 6.44
CA GLY A 137 -18.19 4.35 7.35
C GLY A 137 -17.07 5.09 6.61
N ASP A 138 -16.56 4.52 5.52
CA ASP A 138 -15.55 5.14 4.66
C ASP A 138 -16.09 6.38 3.97
N TYR A 139 -17.34 6.34 3.48
CA TYR A 139 -18.03 7.51 2.93
C TYR A 139 -18.17 8.63 3.97
N VAL A 140 -18.73 8.33 5.15
CA VAL A 140 -18.87 9.33 6.24
C VAL A 140 -17.53 9.92 6.65
N ALA A 141 -16.48 9.09 6.73
CA ALA A 141 -15.13 9.55 7.01
C ALA A 141 -14.57 10.45 5.89
N SER A 142 -14.87 10.14 4.63
CA SER A 142 -14.53 10.97 3.48
C SER A 142 -15.18 12.35 3.58
N GLU A 143 -16.49 12.41 3.83
CA GLU A 143 -17.24 13.67 3.97
C GLU A 143 -16.69 14.52 5.11
N LEU A 144 -16.42 13.92 6.28
CA LEU A 144 -15.80 14.64 7.41
C LEU A 144 -14.42 15.22 7.06
N ARG A 145 -13.60 14.49 6.29
CA ARG A 145 -12.26 14.96 5.84
C ARG A 145 -12.37 16.10 4.83
N GLN A 146 -13.40 16.11 3.99
CA GLN A 146 -13.62 17.13 2.97
C GLN A 146 -14.12 18.47 3.53
N LEU A 147 -14.74 18.48 4.71
CA LEU A 147 -15.18 19.73 5.35
C LEU A 147 -13.98 20.67 5.60
N ARG A 148 -14.07 21.89 5.05
CA ARG A 148 -13.03 22.93 5.20
C ARG A 148 -12.99 23.57 6.59
N SER A 149 -14.14 23.67 7.25
CA SER A 149 -14.26 24.25 8.60
C SER A 149 -14.11 23.15 9.65
N ASP A 150 -13.13 23.31 10.53
CA ASP A 150 -12.95 22.41 11.68
C ASP A 150 -14.12 22.46 12.65
N GLU A 151 -14.81 23.60 12.75
CA GLU A 151 -16.00 23.72 13.58
C GLU A 151 -17.16 22.90 13.01
N ASN A 152 -17.39 22.98 11.70
CA ASN A 152 -18.41 22.17 11.03
C ASN A 152 -18.09 20.67 11.16
N ARG A 153 -16.81 20.30 11.07
CA ARG A 153 -16.36 18.92 11.29
C ARG A 153 -16.65 18.44 12.72
N LYS A 154 -16.40 19.27 13.73
CA LYS A 154 -16.73 18.96 15.14
C LYS A 154 -18.24 18.84 15.34
N ILE A 155 -19.03 19.75 14.77
CA ILE A 155 -20.49 19.72 14.85
C ILE A 155 -21.02 18.44 14.22
N LEU A 156 -20.67 18.14 12.96
CA LEU A 156 -21.14 16.96 12.27
C LEU A 156 -20.74 15.67 12.99
N LYS A 157 -19.48 15.58 13.45
CA LYS A 157 -19.01 14.44 14.25
C LYS A 157 -19.86 14.26 15.51
N ARG A 158 -20.12 15.34 16.25
CA ARG A 158 -20.97 15.29 17.47
C ARG A 158 -22.39 14.86 17.16
N THR A 159 -22.98 15.37 16.08
CA THR A 159 -24.35 15.02 15.67
C THR A 159 -24.46 13.53 15.33
N ILE A 160 -23.53 12.99 14.55
CA ILE A 160 -23.51 11.56 14.20
C ILE A 160 -23.37 10.71 15.47
N MET A 161 -22.43 11.05 16.37
CA MET A 161 -22.25 10.31 17.63
C MET A 161 -23.51 10.33 18.49
N LYS A 162 -24.18 11.49 18.62
CA LYS A 162 -25.43 11.61 19.37
C LYS A 162 -26.53 10.72 18.79
N ALA A 163 -26.74 10.77 17.47
CA ALA A 163 -27.76 9.96 16.81
C ALA A 163 -27.51 8.45 16.99
N VAL A 164 -26.26 8.00 16.95
CA VAL A 164 -25.90 6.59 17.19
C VAL A 164 -26.24 6.18 18.63
N ILE A 165 -25.93 7.03 19.62
CA ILE A 165 -26.24 6.75 21.03
C ILE A 165 -27.76 6.69 21.25
N GLU A 166 -28.51 7.68 20.75
CA GLU A 166 -29.96 7.75 20.89
C GLU A 166 -30.68 6.52 20.31
N MET A 167 -30.25 6.07 19.12
CA MET A 167 -30.80 4.87 18.49
C MET A 167 -30.41 3.58 19.21
N GLY A 168 -29.29 3.57 19.94
CA GLY A 168 -28.91 2.47 20.84
C GLY A 168 -29.84 2.40 22.05
N GLU A 169 -30.00 3.53 22.76
CA GLU A 169 -30.85 3.65 23.95
C GLU A 169 -32.33 3.32 23.65
N LYS A 170 -32.83 3.69 22.47
CA LYS A 170 -34.21 3.41 22.06
C LYS A 170 -34.51 1.91 21.90
N LYS A 171 -33.53 1.10 21.50
CA LYS A 171 -33.71 -0.36 21.37
C LYS A 171 -33.77 -1.08 22.72
N ASP A 172 -33.10 -0.53 23.74
CA ASP A 172 -33.13 -1.08 25.10
C ASP A 172 -34.48 -0.84 25.78
N LEU A 173 -35.16 0.28 25.48
CA LEU A 173 -36.49 0.61 26.01
C LEU A 173 -37.62 -0.22 25.37
N GLU A 174 -37.48 -0.61 24.11
CA GLU A 174 -38.47 -1.42 23.39
C GLU A 174 -38.46 -2.89 23.85
N TYR A 175 -37.29 -3.41 24.26
CA TYR A 175 -37.16 -4.75 24.84
C TYR A 175 -37.73 -4.85 26.26
N SER A 176 -37.68 -3.77 27.04
CA SER A 176 -38.27 -3.73 28.39
C SER A 176 -39.80 -3.58 28.40
N SER A 177 -40.42 -3.25 27.27
CA SER A 177 -41.86 -2.94 27.19
C SER A 177 -42.73 -4.12 26.73
N THR A 178 -42.12 -5.24 26.32
CA THR A 178 -42.85 -6.42 25.80
C THR A 178 -43.04 -7.54 26.84
N SER A 179 -42.62 -7.35 28.09
CA SER A 179 -43.00 -8.21 29.22
C SER A 179 -44.41 -7.83 29.73
N THR A 180 -45.41 -7.92 28.86
CA THR A 180 -46.82 -7.90 29.26
C THR A 180 -47.15 -9.20 29.99
N SER A 181 -47.12 -9.11 31.33
CA SER A 181 -47.86 -9.93 32.28
C SER A 181 -49.13 -10.54 31.66
N THR A 182 -49.11 -11.86 31.43
CA THR A 182 -50.32 -12.65 31.17
C THR A 182 -51.28 -12.52 32.35
N PRO A 183 -52.52 -12.06 32.18
CA PRO A 183 -53.47 -12.04 33.28
C PRO A 183 -53.89 -13.48 33.62
N TYR A 184 -53.63 -13.88 34.85
CA TYR A 184 -54.06 -15.13 35.46
C TYR A 184 -55.60 -15.24 35.33
N SER A 185 -56.10 -16.20 34.56
CA SER A 185 -57.51 -16.59 34.58
C SER A 185 -57.75 -17.52 35.77
N PRO A 186 -58.55 -17.15 36.78
CA PRO A 186 -58.96 -18.10 37.79
C PRO A 186 -59.93 -19.12 37.14
N MET A 187 -59.53 -20.39 37.18
CA MET A 187 -60.40 -21.51 36.85
C MET A 187 -61.63 -21.48 37.78
N PHE A 188 -62.83 -21.44 37.18
CA PHE A 188 -64.08 -21.69 37.87
C PHE A 188 -64.07 -23.14 38.39
N ILE A 189 -64.15 -23.29 39.71
CA ILE A 189 -64.42 -24.58 40.36
C ILE A 189 -65.94 -24.76 40.35
N SER A 190 -66.40 -25.82 39.70
CA SER A 190 -67.80 -26.30 39.72
C SER A 190 -68.15 -27.01 41.02
#